data_AF-A0A8X6WPE3-F1
#
_entry.id   AF-A0A8X6WPE3-F1
#
_cell.length_a   1.000
_cell.length_b   1.000
_cell.length_c   1.000
_cell.angle_alpha   90.00
_cell.angle_beta   90.00
_cell.angle_gamma   90.00
#
_symmetry.space_group_name_H-M   'P 1'
#
loop_
_entity.id
_entity.type
_entity.pdbx_description
1 polymer ?
#
loop_
_entity_poly.entity_id
_entity_poly.type
_entity_poly.pdbx_seq_one_letter_code
_entity_poly.pdbx_strand_id
1 'polypeptide(L)'
;MVFYILYIKQACLALCLLEGDNHWCDTLTDASISSASKLRELFAILLVFYNVSNPSELWNKFKDNFMEDYVRDFQRHYPDADINAHLENFGNRVLFALQDALPSIGGNTLLHYGLPSPQAIDGIVENLN
;
A
#
# COMPACT_ATOMS: atom_id res chain seq x y z
N MET A 1 15.13 19.50 -2.52
CA MET A 1 14.26 18.35 -2.19
C MET A 1 13.84 17.52 -3.42
N VAL A 2 14.35 17.81 -4.63
CA VAL A 2 14.05 17.02 -5.87
C VAL A 2 15.11 15.94 -6.13
N PHE A 3 16.28 16.00 -5.48
CA PHE A 3 17.38 15.04 -5.69
C PHE A 3 17.20 13.70 -4.97
N TYR A 4 16.41 13.62 -3.89
CA TYR A 4 16.24 12.38 -3.12
C TYR A 4 15.37 11.35 -3.85
N ILE A 5 14.38 11.83 -4.62
CA ILE A 5 13.47 10.98 -5.38
C ILE A 5 14.20 10.33 -6.58
N LEU A 6 15.14 11.05 -7.21
CA LEU A 6 15.96 10.51 -8.30
C LEU A 6 16.99 9.48 -7.81
N TYR A 7 17.56 9.68 -6.62
CA TYR A 7 18.50 8.73 -6.03
C TYR A 7 17.82 7.40 -5.65
N ILE A 8 16.62 7.46 -5.05
CA ILE A 8 15.81 6.25 -4.80
C ILE A 8 15.47 5.57 -6.14
N LYS A 9 15.04 6.34 -7.16
CA LYS A 9 14.78 5.76 -8.49
C LYS A 9 15.98 5.04 -9.09
N GLN A 10 17.19 5.61 -9.01
CA GLN A 10 18.40 5.02 -9.57
C GLN A 10 18.92 3.82 -8.76
N ALA A 11 18.83 3.87 -7.42
CA ALA A 11 19.17 2.75 -6.56
C ALA A 11 18.21 1.58 -6.75
N CYS A 12 16.90 1.84 -6.86
CA CYS A 12 15.90 0.83 -7.20
C CYS A 12 16.13 0.28 -8.63
N LEU A 13 16.38 1.13 -9.63
CA LEU A 13 16.64 0.70 -11.01
C LEU A 13 17.89 -0.18 -11.17
N ALA A 14 18.93 0.05 -10.35
CA ALA A 14 20.16 -0.75 -10.39
C ALA A 14 20.00 -2.14 -9.78
N LEU A 15 19.10 -2.29 -8.81
CA LEU A 15 18.81 -3.58 -8.17
C LEU A 15 17.69 -4.37 -8.88
N CYS A 16 16.81 -3.71 -9.66
CA CYS A 16 15.79 -4.36 -10.52
C CYS A 16 16.35 -5.34 -11.57
N LEU A 17 17.67 -5.34 -11.83
CA LEU A 17 18.25 -6.04 -12.99
C LEU A 17 18.71 -7.48 -12.70
N LEU A 18 18.70 -7.94 -11.45
CA LEU A 18 19.09 -9.29 -11.07
C LEU A 18 18.14 -9.85 -9.99
N GLU A 19 17.55 -11.02 -10.27
CA GLU A 19 16.95 -11.95 -9.28
C GLU A 19 15.52 -11.72 -8.77
N GLY A 20 14.52 -11.99 -9.62
CA GLY A 20 13.17 -12.43 -9.22
C GLY A 20 12.37 -11.55 -8.23
N ASP A 21 11.23 -12.06 -7.76
CA ASP A 21 10.33 -11.33 -6.84
C ASP A 21 10.97 -11.00 -5.46
N ASN A 22 12.13 -11.59 -5.13
CA ASN A 22 12.88 -11.31 -3.90
C ASN A 22 13.31 -9.85 -3.82
N HIS A 23 13.68 -9.24 -4.96
CA HIS A 23 14.17 -7.87 -4.95
C HIS A 23 13.09 -6.84 -4.58
N TRP A 24 11.81 -7.11 -4.91
CA TRP A 24 10.69 -6.24 -4.50
C TRP A 24 10.42 -6.33 -3.01
N CYS A 25 10.55 -7.52 -2.44
CA CYS A 25 10.46 -7.71 -0.98
C CYS A 25 11.52 -6.89 -0.25
N ASP A 26 12.77 -6.93 -0.69
CA ASP A 26 13.85 -6.17 -0.06
C ASP A 26 13.62 -4.66 -0.20
N THR A 27 13.21 -4.22 -1.40
CA THR A 27 12.88 -2.80 -1.67
C THR A 27 11.75 -2.29 -0.78
N LEU A 28 10.67 -3.05 -0.64
CA LEU A 28 9.55 -2.68 0.24
C LEU A 28 9.94 -2.76 1.72
N THR A 29 10.82 -3.69 2.10
CA THR A 29 11.35 -3.80 3.47
C THR A 29 12.15 -2.57 3.83
N ASP A 30 13.08 -2.13 2.97
CA ASP A 30 13.88 -0.92 3.19
C ASP A 30 12.99 0.34 3.23
N ALA A 31 12.01 0.40 2.34
CA ALA A 31 11.05 1.51 2.28
C ALA A 31 10.05 1.53 3.45
N SER A 32 9.84 0.41 4.15
CA SER A 32 8.90 0.32 5.28
C SER A 32 9.26 1.22 6.46
N ILE A 33 10.51 1.67 6.51
CA ILE A 33 11.02 2.64 7.50
C ILE A 33 10.51 4.07 7.19
N SER A 34 10.04 4.32 5.95
CA SER A 34 9.40 5.59 5.55
C SER A 34 7.90 5.63 5.90
N SER A 35 7.21 6.71 5.51
CA SER A 35 5.77 6.84 5.75
C SER A 35 4.94 5.84 4.95
N ALA A 36 3.88 5.31 5.56
CA ALA A 36 2.93 4.38 4.93
C ALA A 36 2.37 4.90 3.60
N SER A 37 2.12 6.21 3.49
CA SER A 37 1.68 6.85 2.24
C SER A 37 2.66 6.65 1.07
N LYS A 38 3.96 6.88 1.31
CA LYS A 38 5.02 6.70 0.30
C LYS A 38 5.23 5.23 -0.02
N LEU A 39 5.05 4.36 0.97
CA LEU A 39 5.13 2.92 0.77
C LEU A 39 3.98 2.42 -0.14
N ARG A 40 2.76 2.96 0.02
CA ARG A 40 1.63 2.70 -0.89
C ARG A 40 1.89 3.21 -2.32
N GLU A 41 2.46 4.42 -2.45
CA GLU A 41 2.86 4.96 -3.77
C GLU A 41 3.89 4.07 -4.47
N LEU A 42 4.93 3.64 -3.74
CA LEU A 42 5.95 2.73 -4.25
C LEU A 42 5.32 1.41 -4.70
N PHE A 43 4.42 0.84 -3.89
CA PHE A 43 3.69 -0.37 -4.26
C PHE A 43 2.89 -0.18 -5.55
N ALA A 44 2.16 0.93 -5.70
CA ALA A 44 1.44 1.24 -6.93
C ALA A 44 2.37 1.34 -8.15
N ILE A 45 3.55 1.96 -8.01
CA ILE A 45 4.57 2.00 -9.07
C ILE A 45 5.05 0.59 -9.44
N LEU A 46 5.29 -0.27 -8.44
CA LEU A 46 5.70 -1.66 -8.67
C LEU A 46 4.63 -2.44 -9.46
N LEU A 47 3.35 -2.29 -9.09
CA LEU A 47 2.23 -2.91 -9.81
C LEU A 47 2.18 -2.48 -11.28
N VAL A 48 2.34 -1.19 -11.56
CA VAL A 48 2.16 -0.64 -12.91
C VAL A 48 3.34 -0.95 -13.83
N PHE A 49 4.57 -0.82 -13.35
CA PHE A 49 5.74 -0.81 -14.24
C PHE A 49 6.62 -2.06 -14.18
N TYR A 50 6.55 -2.85 -13.10
CA TYR A 50 7.58 -3.84 -12.81
C TYR A 50 7.11 -5.30 -12.91
N ASN A 51 5.90 -5.53 -13.43
CA ASN A 51 5.33 -6.87 -13.68
C ASN A 51 5.61 -7.85 -12.53
N VAL A 52 5.26 -7.43 -11.31
CA VAL A 52 5.40 -8.20 -10.09
C VAL A 52 4.70 -9.55 -10.27
N SER A 53 5.40 -10.67 -10.06
CA SER A 53 4.84 -11.99 -10.37
C SER A 53 3.74 -12.40 -9.39
N ASN A 54 3.86 -12.02 -8.10
CA ASN A 54 2.88 -12.30 -7.05
C ASN A 54 2.48 -11.05 -6.23
N PRO A 55 1.68 -10.12 -6.80
CA PRO A 55 1.26 -8.90 -6.10
C PRO A 55 0.49 -9.16 -4.81
N SER A 56 -0.34 -10.21 -4.78
CA SER A 56 -1.16 -10.58 -3.62
C SER A 56 -0.30 -11.04 -2.43
N GLU A 57 0.86 -11.66 -2.70
CA GLU A 57 1.79 -12.07 -1.65
C GLU A 57 2.48 -10.85 -1.03
N LEU A 58 2.98 -9.92 -1.87
CA LEU A 58 3.52 -8.64 -1.39
C LEU A 58 2.49 -7.85 -0.59
N TRP A 59 1.24 -7.81 -1.07
CA TRP A 59 0.13 -7.21 -0.34
C TRP A 59 -0.01 -7.82 1.06
N ASN A 60 -0.14 -9.14 1.16
CA ASN A 60 -0.33 -9.81 2.45
C ASN A 60 0.86 -9.61 3.40
N LYS A 61 2.08 -9.52 2.87
CA LYS A 61 3.31 -9.31 3.64
C LYS A 61 3.41 -7.89 4.19
N PHE A 62 3.01 -6.88 3.42
CA PHE A 62 3.20 -5.47 3.77
C PHE A 62 1.92 -4.73 4.16
N LYS A 63 0.75 -5.38 4.17
CA LYS A 63 -0.54 -4.75 4.50
C LYS A 63 -0.52 -3.96 5.82
N ASP A 64 0.17 -4.48 6.84
CA ASP A 64 0.28 -3.83 8.14
C ASP A 64 1.08 -2.53 8.04
N ASN A 65 2.17 -2.53 7.27
CA ASN A 65 2.95 -1.33 6.98
C ASN A 65 2.16 -0.34 6.12
N PHE A 66 1.37 -0.81 5.16
CA PHE A 66 0.54 0.05 4.33
C PHE A 66 -0.56 0.76 5.11
N MET A 67 -1.01 0.22 6.25
CA MET A 67 -2.10 0.81 7.04
C MET A 67 -1.64 1.50 8.32
N GLU A 68 -0.33 1.55 8.60
CA GLU A 68 0.24 2.09 9.84
C GLU A 68 -0.25 3.50 10.15
N ASP A 69 -0.34 4.38 9.14
CA ASP A 69 -0.78 5.76 9.33
C ASP A 69 -2.26 5.85 9.72
N TYR A 70 -3.12 4.97 9.17
CA TYR A 70 -4.52 4.87 9.55
C TYR A 70 -4.70 4.31 10.96
N VAL A 71 -3.94 3.28 11.33
CA VAL A 71 -3.95 2.73 12.70
C VAL A 71 -3.53 3.79 13.70
N ARG A 72 -2.41 4.48 13.42
CA ARG A 72 -1.89 5.54 14.29
C ARG A 72 -2.86 6.70 14.43
N ASP A 73 -3.52 7.12 13.35
CA ASP A 73 -4.52 8.19 13.40
C ASP A 73 -5.76 7.78 14.21
N PHE A 74 -6.24 6.55 14.03
CA PHE A 74 -7.36 6.02 14.79
C PHE A 74 -7.06 5.92 16.29
N GLN A 75 -5.91 5.35 16.67
CA GLN A 75 -5.49 5.25 18.07
C GLN A 75 -5.36 6.62 18.75
N ARG A 76 -4.95 7.66 18.00
CA ARG A 76 -4.88 9.03 18.54
C ARG A 76 -6.25 9.59 18.90
N HIS A 77 -7.28 9.25 18.13
CA HIS A 77 -8.65 9.70 18.37
C HIS A 77 -9.41 8.81 19.35
N TYR A 78 -9.08 7.51 19.39
CA TYR A 78 -9.74 6.50 20.22
C TYR A 78 -8.70 5.64 20.97
N PRO A 79 -8.09 6.15 22.05
CA PRO A 79 -7.00 5.45 22.75
C PRO A 79 -7.39 4.10 23.36
N ASP A 80 -8.66 3.95 23.77
CA ASP A 80 -9.18 2.76 24.44
C ASP A 80 -9.88 1.77 23.48
N ALA A 81 -9.91 2.05 22.18
CA ALA A 81 -10.57 1.19 21.20
C ALA A 81 -9.74 -0.06 20.86
N ASP A 82 -10.40 -1.19 20.64
CA ASP A 82 -9.76 -2.40 20.16
C ASP A 82 -9.41 -2.29 18.67
N ILE A 83 -8.14 -2.09 18.38
CA ILE A 83 -7.60 -1.93 17.03
C ILE A 83 -7.88 -3.17 16.17
N ASN A 84 -7.89 -4.37 16.78
CA ASN A 84 -8.03 -5.62 16.04
C ASN A 84 -9.41 -5.70 15.37
N ALA A 85 -10.44 -5.14 16.00
CA ALA A 85 -11.78 -5.03 15.43
C ALA A 85 -11.86 -4.10 14.20
N HIS A 86 -10.83 -3.29 13.94
CA HIS A 86 -10.80 -2.32 12.85
C HIS A 86 -9.73 -2.60 11.77
N LEU A 87 -8.89 -3.63 11.90
CA LEU A 87 -7.82 -3.95 10.95
C LEU A 87 -8.34 -4.15 9.52
N GLU A 88 -9.46 -4.83 9.34
CA GLU A 88 -10.08 -5.01 8.01
C GLU A 88 -10.51 -3.68 7.39
N ASN A 89 -11.04 -2.76 8.19
CA ASN A 89 -11.44 -1.43 7.73
C ASN A 89 -10.22 -0.60 7.29
N PHE A 90 -9.09 -0.71 8.01
CA PHE A 90 -7.86 -0.02 7.63
C PHE A 90 -7.26 -0.61 6.35
N GLY A 91 -7.23 -1.94 6.22
CA GLY A 91 -6.84 -2.60 4.98
C GLY A 91 -7.72 -2.17 3.80
N ASN A 92 -9.03 -2.05 4.00
CA ASN A 92 -9.94 -1.57 2.98
C ASN A 92 -9.66 -0.11 2.57
N ARG A 93 -9.34 0.77 3.53
CA ARG A 93 -8.89 2.15 3.24
C ARG A 93 -7.61 2.20 2.42
N VAL A 94 -6.67 1.28 2.66
CA VAL A 94 -5.47 1.15 1.83
C VAL A 94 -5.84 0.76 0.41
N LEU A 95 -6.74 -0.21 0.23
CA LEU A 95 -7.20 -0.63 -1.11
C LEU A 95 -7.85 0.54 -1.85
N PHE A 96 -8.69 1.35 -1.18
CA PHE A 96 -9.24 2.57 -1.78
C PHE A 96 -8.15 3.55 -2.22
N ALA A 97 -7.16 3.80 -1.36
CA ALA A 97 -6.06 4.69 -1.70
C ALA A 97 -5.25 4.20 -2.91
N LEU A 98 -5.03 2.88 -3.03
CA LEU A 98 -4.36 2.29 -4.18
C LEU A 98 -5.24 2.36 -5.45
N GLN A 99 -6.53 2.08 -5.33
CA GLN A 99 -7.50 2.15 -6.43
C GLN A 99 -7.59 3.55 -7.02
N ASP A 100 -7.46 4.60 -6.20
CA ASP A 100 -7.44 6.01 -6.60
C ASP A 100 -6.08 6.43 -7.18
N ALA A 101 -4.97 5.91 -6.65
CA ALA A 101 -3.63 6.24 -7.11
C ALA A 101 -3.26 5.58 -8.45
N LEU A 102 -3.72 4.34 -8.70
CA LEU A 102 -3.32 3.56 -9.87
C LEU A 102 -3.60 4.27 -11.22
N PRO A 103 -4.80 4.82 -11.47
CA PRO A 103 -5.08 5.53 -12.72
C PRO A 103 -4.15 6.72 -12.98
N SER A 104 -3.76 7.44 -11.92
CA SER A 104 -2.87 8.62 -12.02
C SER A 104 -1.46 8.26 -12.51
N ILE A 105 -1.06 7.01 -12.34
CA ILE A 105 0.26 6.48 -12.72
C ILE A 105 0.18 5.71 -14.07
N GLY A 106 -1.02 5.55 -14.64
CA GLY A 106 -1.28 4.77 -15.85
C GLY A 106 -1.59 3.29 -15.58
N GLY A 107 -1.97 2.95 -14.34
CA GLY A 107 -2.34 1.60 -13.92
C GLY A 107 -3.78 1.22 -14.20
N ASN A 108 -4.06 -0.08 -14.11
CA ASN A 108 -5.40 -0.66 -14.22
C ASN A 108 -6.07 -0.83 -12.84
N THR A 109 -7.24 -1.47 -12.80
CA THR A 109 -7.94 -1.82 -11.56
C THR A 109 -7.13 -2.77 -10.68
N LEU A 110 -7.37 -2.76 -9.36
CA LEU A 110 -6.74 -3.71 -8.43
C LEU A 110 -6.90 -5.19 -8.84
N LEU A 111 -8.07 -5.54 -9.39
CA LEU A 111 -8.35 -6.89 -9.88
C LEU A 111 -7.40 -7.33 -11.00
N HIS A 112 -6.96 -6.41 -11.87
CA HIS A 112 -6.01 -6.70 -12.93
C HIS A 112 -4.66 -7.19 -12.38
N TYR A 113 -4.30 -6.70 -11.18
CA TYR A 113 -3.09 -7.08 -10.47
C TYR A 113 -3.32 -8.24 -9.48
N GLY A 114 -4.49 -8.89 -9.48
CA GLY A 114 -4.80 -9.98 -8.55
C GLY A 114 -5.02 -9.53 -7.10
N LEU A 115 -5.27 -8.25 -6.86
CA LEU A 115 -5.56 -7.70 -5.54
C LEU A 115 -7.06 -7.70 -5.25
N PRO A 116 -7.47 -7.79 -3.97
CA PRO A 116 -8.86 -7.68 -3.59
C PRO A 116 -9.43 -6.31 -3.96
N SER A 117 -10.68 -6.28 -4.42
CA SER A 117 -11.41 -5.02 -4.62
C SER A 117 -11.72 -4.40 -3.25
N PRO A 118 -11.66 -3.05 -3.11
CA PRO A 118 -12.15 -2.38 -1.92
C PRO A 118 -13.63 -2.73 -1.76
N GLN A 119 -14.03 -3.10 -0.56
CA GLN A 119 -15.44 -3.28 -0.23
C GLN A 119 -16.05 -1.89 -0.04
N ALA A 120 -17.11 -1.56 -0.77
CA ALA A 120 -17.93 -0.42 -0.42
C ALA A 120 -18.45 -0.69 0.99
N ILE A 121 -18.09 0.16 1.96
CA ILE A 121 -18.69 0.12 3.29
C ILE A 121 -20.09 0.74 3.14
N ASP A 122 -20.97 0.07 2.41
CA ASP A 122 -22.40 0.35 2.42
C ASP A 122 -22.91 -0.14 3.78
N GLY A 123 -23.13 0.80 4.72
CA GLY A 123 -24.04 0.54 5.84
C GLY A 123 -23.58 0.80 7.28
N ILE A 124 -22.65 1.72 7.57
CA ILE A 124 -22.43 2.18 8.98
C ILE A 124 -22.72 3.68 9.18
N VAL A 125 -23.10 4.43 8.13
CA VAL A 125 -23.42 5.86 8.28
C VAL A 125 -24.88 6.14 8.70
N GLU A 126 -25.72 5.11 8.93
CA GLU A 126 -27.14 5.32 9.30
C GLU A 126 -27.51 5.10 10.78
N ASN A 127 -26.57 4.82 11.69
CA ASN A 127 -26.90 4.64 13.13
C ASN A 127 -26.24 5.66 14.06
N LEU A 128 -26.19 6.92 13.64
CA LEU A 128 -25.97 8.07 14.54
C LEU A 128 -26.94 9.21 14.16
N ASN A 129 -28.22 9.00 14.41
CA ASN A 129 -29.24 10.05 14.59
C ASN A 129 -30.07 9.71 15.83
#